data_AF-A0A9X0CIQ3-F1
#
_entry.id   AF-A0A9X0CIQ3-F1
#
_cell.length_a   1.000
_cell.length_b   1.000
_cell.length_c   1.000
_cell.angle_alpha   90.00
_cell.angle_beta   90.00
_cell.angle_gamma   90.00
#
_symmetry.space_group_name_H-M   'P 1'
#
loop_
_entity.id
_entity.type
_entity.pdbx_description
1 polymer ?
#
loop_
_entity_poly.entity_id
_entity_poly.type
_entity_poly.pdbx_seq_one_letter_code
_entity_poly.pdbx_strand_id
1 'polypeptide(L)'
;MKKRDFTPLELVEYDGVKQKRVLLAVNSKVFDVTRGKDFYGPGGPYSVFGGHDASRGLATFSVGADAVKTEYDDLSDLNSMQMDSLREWETQFMEKYDMVGRLLKSGEKHQQYEESETEEEDGKGAKKEQ
;
A
#
# COMPACT_ATOMS: atom_id res chain seq x y z
N MET A 1 -5.76 6.62 10.58
CA MET A 1 -6.00 7.73 9.62
C MET A 1 -7.37 7.50 9.03
N LYS A 2 -8.18 8.55 8.76
CA LYS A 2 -9.46 8.34 8.06
C LYS A 2 -9.17 7.81 6.65
N LYS A 3 -9.97 6.83 6.21
CA LYS A 3 -9.82 6.22 4.89
C LYS A 3 -10.08 7.28 3.81
N ARG A 4 -9.18 7.40 2.83
CA ARG A 4 -9.32 8.30 1.68
C ARG A 4 -8.56 7.78 0.48
N ASP A 5 -8.96 8.18 -0.72
CA ASP A 5 -8.19 7.90 -1.92
C ASP A 5 -6.96 8.84 -2.00
N PHE A 6 -5.95 8.41 -2.75
CA PHE A 6 -4.72 9.15 -2.97
C PHE A 6 -4.39 9.14 -4.46
N THR A 7 -4.01 10.30 -4.99
CA THR A 7 -3.22 10.33 -6.23
C THR A 7 -1.76 9.98 -5.93
N PRO A 8 -0.97 9.55 -6.93
CA PRO A 8 0.47 9.36 -6.76
C PRO A 8 1.17 10.60 -6.16
N LEU A 9 0.79 11.80 -6.61
CA LEU A 9 1.33 13.06 -6.11
C LEU A 9 0.92 13.40 -4.67
N GLU A 10 -0.21 12.92 -4.19
CA GLU A 10 -0.57 13.07 -2.78
C GLU A 10 0.16 12.05 -1.91
N LEU A 11 0.45 10.86 -2.45
CA LEU A 11 1.10 9.79 -1.72
C LEU A 11 2.57 10.12 -1.39
N VAL A 12 3.28 10.84 -2.27
CA VAL A 12 4.68 11.25 -2.05
C VAL A 12 4.91 12.19 -0.87
N GLU A 13 3.84 12.69 -0.25
CA GLU A 13 3.93 13.45 1.00
C GLU A 13 4.13 12.56 2.23
N TYR A 14 3.91 11.25 2.10
CA TYR A 14 3.92 10.28 3.19
C TYR A 14 5.13 9.34 3.12
N ASP A 15 6.32 9.93 3.04
CA ASP A 15 7.62 9.24 2.99
C ASP A 15 8.28 9.06 4.38
N GLY A 16 7.67 9.57 5.44
CA GLY A 16 8.26 9.58 6.79
C GLY A 16 9.21 10.76 7.07
N VAL A 17 9.42 11.66 6.09
CA VAL A 17 10.15 12.94 6.20
C VAL A 17 9.17 14.11 6.21
N LYS A 18 8.43 14.31 5.12
CA LYS A 18 7.50 15.44 4.95
C LYS A 18 6.34 15.33 5.93
N GLN A 19 5.82 14.10 6.04
CA GLN A 19 4.90 13.69 7.09
C GLN A 19 5.56 12.66 7.99
N LYS A 20 5.13 12.58 9.25
CA LYS A 20 5.63 11.55 10.18
C LYS A 20 5.22 10.13 9.79
N ARG A 21 4.11 9.99 9.05
CA ARG A 21 3.57 8.71 8.57
C ARG A 21 4.31 8.25 7.32
N VAL A 22 4.40 6.94 7.16
CA VAL A 22 4.87 6.31 5.92
C VAL A 22 3.70 5.55 5.31
N LEU A 23 3.30 5.94 4.10
CA LEU A 23 2.30 5.24 3.31
C LEU A 23 2.96 4.66 2.06
N LEU A 24 2.44 3.56 1.54
CA LEU A 24 2.81 3.06 0.21
C LEU A 24 1.62 2.35 -0.42
N ALA A 25 1.59 2.25 -1.75
CA ALA A 25 0.58 1.49 -2.46
C ALA A 25 1.09 0.11 -2.89
N VAL A 26 0.22 -0.89 -2.82
CA VAL A 26 0.41 -2.22 -3.41
C VAL A 26 -0.89 -2.59 -4.13
N ASN A 27 -0.78 -2.88 -5.41
CA ASN A 27 -1.88 -3.24 -6.30
C ASN A 27 -3.10 -2.30 -6.17
N SER A 28 -2.87 -0.99 -6.35
CA SER A 28 -3.89 0.06 -6.21
C SER A 28 -4.50 0.25 -4.81
N LYS A 29 -3.98 -0.42 -3.76
CA LYS A 29 -4.40 -0.23 -2.35
C LYS A 29 -3.31 0.49 -1.58
N VAL A 30 -3.68 1.51 -0.81
CA VAL A 30 -2.75 2.31 0.01
C VAL A 30 -2.77 1.80 1.44
N PHE A 31 -1.57 1.52 1.97
CA PHE A 31 -1.36 0.98 3.31
C PHE A 31 -0.61 1.96 4.19
N ASP A 32 -0.99 2.03 5.47
CA ASP A 32 -0.21 2.72 6.49
C ASP A 32 0.86 1.80 7.06
N VAL A 33 2.08 1.97 6.56
CA VAL A 33 3.26 1.20 6.95
C VAL A 33 4.11 1.92 7.99
N THR A 34 3.54 2.90 8.70
CA THR A 34 4.27 3.66 9.74
C THR A 34 4.83 2.76 10.84
N ARG A 35 4.14 1.65 11.17
CA ARG A 35 4.65 0.62 12.12
C ARG A 35 5.90 -0.10 11.60
N GLY A 36 6.13 -0.10 10.29
CA GLY A 36 7.32 -0.63 9.61
C GLY A 36 8.29 0.44 9.16
N LYS A 37 8.34 1.61 9.83
CA LYS A 37 9.19 2.75 9.43
C LYS A 37 10.68 2.38 9.30
N ASP A 38 11.18 1.42 10.06
CA ASP A 38 12.58 0.97 9.94
C ASP A 38 12.88 0.31 8.59
N PHE A 39 11.85 -0.14 7.87
CA PHE A 39 11.95 -0.72 6.53
C PHE A 39 11.67 0.30 5.43
N TYR A 40 10.54 1.01 5.53
CA TYR A 40 10.02 1.85 4.44
C TYR A 40 10.24 3.35 4.65
N GLY A 41 10.64 3.76 5.85
CA GLY A 41 10.98 5.13 6.17
C GLY A 41 12.43 5.47 5.79
N PRO A 42 12.84 6.73 6.03
CA PRO A 42 14.16 7.22 5.64
C PRO A 42 15.30 6.38 6.23
N GLY A 43 16.20 5.90 5.37
CA GLY A 43 17.35 5.07 5.77
C GLY A 43 17.04 3.57 5.88
N GLY A 44 15.79 3.14 5.73
CA GLY A 44 15.41 1.73 5.67
C GLY A 44 15.76 1.09 4.32
N PRO A 45 15.93 -0.26 4.28
CA PRO A 45 16.29 -0.98 3.05
C PRO A 45 15.24 -0.87 1.92
N TYR A 46 14.00 -0.53 2.25
CA TYR A 46 12.89 -0.38 1.30
C TYR A 46 12.35 1.05 1.29
N SER A 47 13.17 2.03 1.67
CA SER A 47 12.77 3.43 1.75
C SER A 47 12.30 4.00 0.41
N VAL A 48 12.75 3.42 -0.71
CA VAL A 48 12.32 3.80 -2.06
C VAL A 48 10.81 3.67 -2.27
N PHE A 49 10.14 2.79 -1.53
CA PHE A 49 8.69 2.58 -1.62
C PHE A 49 7.89 3.55 -0.73
N GLY A 50 8.53 4.21 0.25
CA GLY A 50 7.87 5.19 1.10
C GLY A 50 7.30 6.33 0.26
N GLY A 51 5.99 6.56 0.36
CA GLY A 51 5.26 7.56 -0.40
C GLY A 51 4.96 7.19 -1.87
N HIS A 52 5.18 5.95 -2.29
CA HIS A 52 5.07 5.55 -3.70
C HIS A 52 4.20 4.31 -3.90
N ASP A 53 3.87 4.03 -5.17
CA ASP A 53 3.37 2.73 -5.59
C ASP A 53 4.52 1.72 -5.68
N ALA A 54 4.52 0.74 -4.79
CA ALA A 54 5.53 -0.32 -4.71
C ALA A 54 5.22 -1.50 -5.63
N SER A 55 4.07 -1.51 -6.32
CA SER A 55 3.56 -2.67 -7.04
C SER A 55 4.55 -3.27 -8.02
N ARG A 56 5.17 -2.45 -8.88
CA ARG A 56 6.17 -2.93 -9.85
C ARG A 56 7.41 -3.47 -9.14
N GLY A 57 7.95 -2.75 -8.15
CA GLY A 57 9.11 -3.21 -7.39
C GLY A 57 8.89 -4.55 -6.72
N LEU A 58 7.72 -4.75 -6.11
CA LEU A 58 7.34 -6.01 -5.47
C LEU A 58 7.13 -7.14 -6.48
N ALA A 59 6.46 -6.86 -7.60
CA ALA A 59 6.22 -7.84 -8.66
C ALA A 59 7.51 -8.30 -9.37
N THR A 60 8.50 -7.40 -9.46
CA THR A 60 9.76 -7.63 -10.18
C THR A 60 10.95 -7.92 -9.26
N PHE A 61 10.73 -7.92 -7.94
CA PHE A 61 11.79 -8.03 -6.92
C PHE A 61 12.90 -6.99 -7.07
N SER A 62 12.53 -5.76 -7.44
CA SER A 62 13.46 -4.62 -7.61
C SER A 62 13.20 -3.54 -6.55
N VAL A 63 14.29 -3.01 -6.00
CA VAL A 63 14.29 -1.89 -5.03
C VAL A 63 15.06 -0.68 -5.57
N GLY A 64 15.24 -0.60 -6.90
CA GLY A 64 15.85 0.53 -7.57
C GLY A 64 14.92 1.73 -7.71
N ALA A 65 15.48 2.89 -8.04
CA ALA A 65 14.68 4.10 -8.27
C ALA A 65 13.75 3.97 -9.50
N ASP A 66 14.06 3.07 -10.42
CA ASP A 66 13.25 2.67 -11.57
C ASP A 66 12.04 1.79 -11.19
N ALA A 67 12.00 1.28 -9.96
CA ALA A 67 10.91 0.45 -9.44
C ALA A 67 9.69 1.27 -8.99
N VAL A 68 9.80 2.60 -8.91
CA VAL A 68 8.74 3.52 -8.49
C VAL A 68 8.61 4.69 -9.47
N LYS A 69 7.39 5.21 -9.60
CA LYS A 69 7.09 6.40 -10.41
C LYS A 69 6.34 7.42 -9.56
N THR A 70 6.48 8.69 -9.90
CA THR A 70 5.69 9.79 -9.30
C THR A 70 4.32 9.98 -9.97
N GLU A 71 4.08 9.25 -11.05
CA GLU A 71 2.80 9.15 -11.76
C GLU A 71 2.21 7.74 -11.63
N TYR A 72 0.98 7.55 -12.11
CA TYR A 72 0.35 6.25 -12.09
C TYR A 72 1.11 5.27 -12.99
N ASP A 73 1.46 4.10 -12.44
CA ASP A 73 2.16 3.05 -13.18
C ASP A 73 1.16 2.02 -13.73
N ASP A 74 1.06 1.95 -15.05
CA ASP A 74 0.30 0.88 -15.69
C ASP A 74 1.10 -0.42 -15.64
N LEU A 75 0.53 -1.44 -14.98
CA LEU A 75 1.13 -2.75 -14.76
C LEU A 75 0.65 -3.79 -15.78
N SER A 76 -0.02 -3.35 -16.86
CA SER A 76 -0.50 -4.23 -17.93
C SER A 76 0.61 -4.98 -18.67
N ASP A 77 1.87 -4.55 -18.49
CA ASP A 77 3.07 -5.16 -19.05
C ASP A 77 3.65 -6.31 -18.18
N LEU A 78 3.12 -6.53 -16.97
CA LEU A 78 3.55 -7.62 -16.11
C LEU A 78 3.08 -8.97 -16.64
N ASN A 79 3.96 -9.99 -16.57
CA ASN A 79 3.61 -11.35 -16.90
C ASN A 79 2.84 -12.04 -15.76
N SER A 80 2.30 -13.25 -16.02
CA SER A 80 1.49 -13.98 -15.05
C SER A 80 2.20 -14.24 -13.72
N MET A 81 3.49 -14.60 -13.74
CA MET A 81 4.26 -14.88 -12.52
C MET A 81 4.48 -13.61 -11.68
N GLN A 82 4.72 -12.47 -12.35
CA GLN A 82 4.85 -11.17 -11.69
C GLN A 82 3.51 -10.72 -11.10
N MET A 83 2.41 -10.94 -11.81
CA MET A 83 1.06 -10.64 -11.32
C MET A 83 0.66 -11.51 -10.13
N ASP A 84 1.02 -12.80 -10.13
CA ASP A 84 0.77 -13.67 -8.99
C ASP A 84 1.61 -13.26 -7.78
N SER A 85 2.88 -12.93 -7.99
CA SER A 85 3.75 -12.37 -6.93
C SER A 85 3.18 -11.08 -6.34
N LEU A 86 2.64 -10.18 -7.18
CA LEU A 86 2.00 -8.94 -6.73
C LEU A 86 0.77 -9.22 -5.85
N ARG A 87 -0.07 -10.18 -6.22
CA ARG A 87 -1.25 -10.57 -5.44
C ARG A 87 -0.87 -11.17 -4.09
N GLU A 88 0.19 -11.98 -4.04
CA GLU A 88 0.70 -12.52 -2.78
C GLU A 88 1.20 -11.40 -1.86
N TRP A 89 1.93 -10.41 -2.40
CA TRP A 89 2.33 -9.24 -1.64
C TRP A 89 1.14 -8.43 -1.15
N GLU A 90 0.14 -8.21 -2.00
CA GLU A 90 -1.10 -7.53 -1.61
C GLU A 90 -1.78 -8.23 -0.42
N THR A 91 -1.90 -9.55 -0.44
CA THR A 91 -2.46 -10.34 0.69
C THR A 91 -1.64 -10.15 1.96
N GLN A 92 -0.32 -10.27 1.89
CA GLN A 92 0.55 -10.06 3.05
C GLN A 92 0.43 -8.64 3.64
N PHE A 93 0.29 -7.63 2.78
CA PHE A 93 0.11 -6.25 3.24
C PHE A 93 -1.26 -6.03 3.88
N MET A 94 -2.32 -6.65 3.35
CA MET A 94 -3.67 -6.63 3.95
C MET A 94 -3.70 -7.28 5.34
N GLU A 95 -2.92 -8.33 5.56
CA GLU A 95 -2.82 -8.98 6.88
C GLU A 95 -1.98 -8.18 7.88
N LYS A 96 -0.93 -7.49 7.41
CA LYS A 96 0.07 -6.85 8.28
C LYS A 96 -0.20 -5.37 8.56
N TYR A 97 -0.80 -4.64 7.62
CA TYR A 97 -0.95 -3.20 7.67
C TYR A 97 -2.38 -2.76 7.40
N ASP A 98 -2.70 -1.56 7.87
CA ASP A 98 -4.04 -1.00 7.74
C ASP A 98 -4.22 -0.41 6.33
N MET A 99 -5.20 -0.90 5.58
CA MET A 99 -5.56 -0.36 4.26
C MET A 99 -6.33 0.96 4.43
N VAL A 100 -5.66 2.08 4.17
CA VAL A 100 -6.16 3.43 4.42
C VAL A 100 -6.73 4.12 3.18
N GLY A 101 -6.77 3.46 2.02
CA GLY A 101 -7.23 4.08 0.79
C GLY A 101 -6.96 3.29 -0.47
N ARG A 102 -7.35 3.84 -1.62
CA ARG A 102 -6.88 3.37 -2.93
C ARG A 102 -5.96 4.40 -3.56
N LEU A 103 -5.08 3.90 -4.42
CA LEU A 103 -4.32 4.73 -5.34
C LEU A 103 -5.16 4.95 -6.59
N LEU A 104 -5.41 6.21 -6.92
CA LEU A 104 -6.22 6.60 -8.07
C LEU A 104 -5.45 6.46 -9.37
N LYS A 105 -6.12 5.95 -10.40
CA LYS A 105 -5.64 5.99 -11.78
C LYS A 105 -5.69 7.42 -12.32
N SER A 106 -4.96 7.65 -13.40
CA SER A 106 -4.99 8.95 -14.09
C SER A 106 -6.43 9.29 -14.52
N GLY A 107 -6.95 10.42 -14.04
CA GLY A 107 -8.30 10.91 -14.32
C GLY A 107 -9.42 10.40 -13.41
N GLU A 108 -9.14 9.49 -12.48
CA GLU A 108 -10.13 9.09 -11.48
C GLU A 108 -10.36 10.18 -10.42
N LYS A 109 -11.60 10.30 -9.95
CA LYS A 109 -11.96 11.23 -8.87
C LYS A 109 -11.92 10.51 -7.53
N HIS A 110 -11.50 11.20 -6.49
CA HIS A 110 -11.63 10.71 -5.11
C HIS A 110 -13.08 10.34 -4.81
N GLN A 111 -13.27 9.16 -4.24
CA GLN A 111 -14.57 8.75 -3.73
C GLN A 111 -14.69 9.14 -2.26
N GLN A 112 -15.91 9.50 -1.86
CA GLN A 112 -16.21 9.82 -0.47
C GLN A 112 -16.44 8.51 0.29
N TYR A 113 -15.63 8.27 1.31
CA TYR A 113 -15.87 7.19 2.26
C TYR A 113 -16.91 7.68 3.26
N GLU A 114 -18.09 7.05 3.29
CA GLU A 114 -19.06 7.30 4.34
C GLU A 114 -18.50 6.81 5.68
N GLU A 115 -18.65 7.65 6.70
CA GLU A 115 -18.15 7.40 8.06
C GLU A 115 -19.12 6.44 8.78
N SER A 116 -19.20 5.19 8.32
CA SER A 116 -19.94 4.13 8.97
C SER A 116 -19.04 2.93 9.22
N GLU A 117 -18.91 2.59 10.51
CA GLU A 117 -18.35 1.36 11.10
C GLU A 117 -16.82 1.33 11.29
N THR A 118 -16.37 2.09 12.28
CA THR A 118 -15.26 1.68 13.15
C THR A 118 -15.67 0.47 14.00
N GLU A 119 -14.89 -0.62 13.93
CA GLU A 119 -14.76 -1.75 14.90
C GLU A 119 -16.01 -2.67 14.97
N GLU A 120 -15.97 -3.99 14.71
CA GLU A 120 -15.18 -5.05 15.35
C GLU A 120 -15.12 -6.32 14.46
N GLU A 121 -13.94 -6.90 14.24
CA GLU A 121 -13.78 -8.36 14.02
C GLU A 121 -12.66 -8.86 14.95
N ASP A 122 -13.00 -9.03 16.23
CA ASP A 122 -12.17 -9.80 17.16
C ASP A 122 -12.66 -11.25 17.12
N GLY A 123 -11.86 -12.11 16.47
CA GLY A 123 -12.12 -13.53 16.37
C GLY A 123 -12.06 -14.23 17.73
N LYS A 124 -13.18 -14.80 18.16
CA LYS A 124 -13.18 -15.91 19.12
C LYS A 124 -13.72 -17.18 18.47
N GLY A 125 -12.79 -18.01 18.02
CA GLY A 125 -13.03 -19.41 17.73
C GLY A 125 -13.53 -20.12 18.99
N ALA A 126 -14.80 -20.53 18.97
CA ALA A 126 -15.33 -21.47 19.93
C ALA A 126 -14.91 -22.90 19.52
N LYS A 127 -14.00 -23.50 20.29
CA LYS A 127 -13.79 -24.95 20.30
C LYS A 127 -15.11 -25.62 20.72
N LYS A 128 -15.63 -26.53 19.90
CA LYS A 128 -16.56 -27.57 20.33
C LYS A 128 -15.81 -28.89 20.32
N GLU A 129 -15.50 -29.40 21.51
CA GLU A 129 -15.29 -30.82 21.74
C GLU A 129 -16.66 -31.48 21.95
N GLN A 130 -16.96 -32.48 21.14
CA GLN A 130 -17.84 -33.60 21.44
C GLN A 130 -17.19 -34.87 20.89
#